data_AF-A0A7J2SQN9-F1
#
_entry.id   AF-A0A7J2SQN9-F1
#
_cell.length_a   1.000
_cell.length_b   1.000
_cell.length_c   1.000
_cell.angle_alpha   90.00
_cell.angle_beta   90.00
_cell.angle_gamma   90.00
#
_symmetry.space_group_name_H-M   'P 1'
#
loop_
_entity.id
_entity.type
_entity.pdbx_description
1 polymer ?
#
loop_
_entity_poly.entity_id
_entity_poly.type
_entity_poly.pdbx_seq_one_letter_code
_entity_poly.pdbx_strand_id
1 'polypeptide(L)' 'MPTEVVVETNFSFGERRKGKVRDIYNINDKLLIIATDRLSAFDYV' A
#
# COMPACT_ATOMS: atom_id res chain seq x y z
N MET A 1 -5.74 -10.00 -20.94
CA MET A 1 -5.71 -10.54 -19.57
C MET A 1 -6.33 -9.49 -18.67
N PRO A 2 -7.31 -9.80 -17.82
CA PRO A 2 -7.77 -8.83 -16.84
C PRO A 2 -6.61 -8.51 -15.90
N THR A 3 -6.39 -7.22 -15.63
CA THR A 3 -5.38 -6.78 -14.66
C THR A 3 -5.89 -7.10 -13.26
N GLU A 4 -5.07 -7.75 -12.44
CA GLU A 4 -5.42 -8.02 -11.04
C GLU A 4 -5.41 -6.73 -10.22
N VAL A 5 -6.41 -6.56 -9.36
CA VAL A 5 -6.57 -5.40 -8.48
C VAL A 5 -5.77 -5.62 -7.20
N VAL A 6 -4.86 -4.69 -6.89
CA VAL A 6 -4.02 -4.73 -5.69
C VAL A 6 -4.67 -3.89 -4.59
N VAL A 7 -5.46 -4.53 -3.73
CA VAL A 7 -6.10 -3.87 -2.58
C VAL A 7 -5.07 -3.61 -1.47
N GLU A 8 -4.16 -4.55 -1.24
CA GLU A 8 -3.09 -4.42 -0.28
C GLU A 8 -1.87 -5.29 -0.62
N THR A 9 -0.73 -4.97 -0.01
CA THR A 9 0.49 -5.78 -0.13
C THR A 9 0.84 -6.46 1.19
N ASN A 10 1.45 -7.64 1.14
CA ASN A 10 1.88 -8.38 2.32
C ASN A 10 3.29 -8.94 2.16
N PHE A 11 4.28 -8.05 2.07
CA PHE A 11 5.68 -8.42 2.08
C PHE A 11 6.19 -8.71 3.49
N SER A 12 7.10 -9.67 3.61
CA SER A 12 7.73 -10.08 4.88
C SER A 12 8.92 -9.23 5.31
N PHE A 13 9.27 -8.20 4.53
CA PHE A 13 10.37 -7.29 4.82
C PHE A 13 9.86 -5.90 5.20
N GLY A 14 10.61 -5.24 6.10
CA GLY A 14 10.32 -3.88 6.54
C GLY A 14 9.09 -3.76 7.45
N GLU A 15 9.05 -2.69 8.24
CA GLU A 15 7.85 -2.35 9.01
C GLU A 15 6.79 -1.79 8.06
N ARG A 16 5.65 -2.47 7.94
CA ARG A 16 4.51 -2.04 7.10
C ARG A 16 3.62 -1.05 7.84
N ARG A 17 3.27 0.04 7.17
CA ARG A 17 2.22 1.00 7.58
C ARG A 17 1.17 1.11 6.48
N LYS A 18 -0.09 0.93 6.85
CA LYS A 18 -1.24 0.99 5.93
C LYS A 18 -1.90 2.37 5.99
N GLY A 19 -1.88 3.08 4.88
CA GLY A 19 -2.68 4.28 4.66
C GLY A 19 -4.02 3.97 3.99
N LYS A 20 -4.77 5.02 3.63
CA LYS A 20 -6.06 4.87 2.92
C LYS A 20 -5.90 4.19 1.56
N VAL A 21 -4.90 4.63 0.79
CA VAL A 21 -4.68 4.21 -0.61
C VAL A 21 -3.23 3.80 -0.88
N ARG A 22 -2.40 3.72 0.16
CA ARG A 22 -0.97 3.40 0.07
C ARG A 22 -0.56 2.44 1.15
N ASP A 23 0.35 1.54 0.81
CA ASP A 23 1.11 0.74 1.76
C ASP A 23 2.55 1.24 1.76
N ILE A 24 3.09 1.53 2.94
CA ILE A 24 4.43 2.09 3.13
C ILE A 24 5.26 1.08 3.91
N TYR A 25 6.47 0.81 3.45
CA TYR A 25 7.42 -0.05 4.13
C TYR A 25 8.67 0.75 4.49
N ASN A 26 9.06 0.69 5.76
CA ASN A 26 10.35 1.19 6.21
C ASN A 26 11.43 0.15 5.95
N ILE A 27 12.44 0.50 5.15
CA ILE A 27 13.53 -0.39 4.74
C ILE A 27 14.85 0.35 4.96
N ASN A 28 15.47 0.10 6.11
CA ASN A 28 16.70 0.77 6.56
C ASN A 28 16.53 2.30 6.61
N ASP A 29 17.26 3.03 5.77
CA ASP A 29 17.27 4.48 5.63
C ASP A 29 16.32 4.98 4.51
N LYS A 30 15.47 4.10 3.97
CA LYS A 30 14.59 4.37 2.83
C LYS A 30 13.14 3.98 3.12
N LEU A 31 12.24 4.61 2.37
CA LEU A 31 10.83 4.27 2.35
C LEU A 31 10.45 3.68 0.99
N LEU A 32 9.82 2.51 0.98
CA LEU A 32 9.10 1.99 -0.18
C LEU A 32 7.63 2.39 -0.03
N ILE A 33 7.11 3.15 -0.99
CA ILE A 33 5.74 3.63 -1.01
C ILE A 33 5.02 2.98 -2.19
N ILE A 34 3.99 2.19 -1.91
CA ILE A 34 3.21 1.48 -2.91
C ILE A 34 1.83 2.12 -2.97
N ALA A 35 1.45 2.64 -4.14
CA ALA A 35 0.09 3.06 -4.41
C ALA A 35 -0.75 1.81 -4.73
N THR A 36 -1.73 1.52 -3.88
CA THR A 36 -2.68 0.43 -4.09
C THR A 36 -3.83 0.91 -4.99
N ASP A 37 -4.62 -0.02 -5.49
CA ASP A 37 -5.82 0.31 -6.28
C ASP A 37 -7.01 0.75 -5.41
N ARG A 38 -6.84 0.81 -4.08
CA ARG A 38 -7.85 1.40 -3.18
C ARG A 38 -8.07 2.87 -3.51
N LEU A 39 -9.33 3.27 -3.52
CA LEU A 39 -9.78 4.65 -3.67
C LEU A 39 -10.41 5.10 -2.36
N SER A 40 -10.24 6.36 -1.97
CA SER A 40 -10.94 6.94 -0.83
C SER A 40 -11.84 8.09 -1.25
N ALA A 41 -13.05 8.16 -0.71
CA ALA A 41 -13.99 9.28 -0.88
C ALA A 41 -14.77 9.52 0.43
N PHE A 42 -15.13 10.77 0.71
CA PHE A 42 -15.85 11.16 1.94
C PHE A 42 -15.20 10.65 3.23
N ASP A 43 -13.87 10.70 3.28
CA ASP A 43 -13.04 10.20 4.37
C ASP A 43 -13.09 8.67 4.62
N TYR A 44 -13.74 7.91 3.74
CA TYR A 44 -13.84 6.44 3.79
C TYR A 44 -13.00 5.76 2.69
N VAL A 45 -12.65 4.49 2.89
CA VAL A 45 -11.92 3.63 1.95
C VAL A 45 -12.76 2.42 1.63
#